data_AF-A0A7J2YDL8-F1
#
_entry.id   AF-A0A7J2YDL8-F1
#
_cell.length_a   1.000
_cell.length_b   1.000
_cell.length_c   1.000
_cell.angle_alpha   90.00
_cell.angle_beta   90.00
_cell.angle_gamma   90.00
#
_symmetry.space_group_name_H-M   'P 1'
#
loop_
_entity.id
_entity.type
_entity.pdbx_description
1 polymer ?
#
loop_
_entity_poly.entity_id
_entity_poly.type
_entity_poly.pdbx_seq_one_letter_code
_entity_poly.pdbx_strand_id
1 'polypeptide(L)'
;MGNSDREAVAFKILEENFPEEIRNEAYTLVLTQIGKFIEKNKLRKTDFPQISNSALYTLTLGLAKRGLASKPDDAEKYLNDQLRRMLSGGLNALEEIFNEIIG
;
A
#
# COMPACT_ATOMS: atom_id res chain seq x y z
N MET A 1 1.03 17.64 -2.35
CA MET A 1 2.20 16.74 -2.51
C MET A 1 2.05 15.98 -3.81
N GLY A 2 3.12 15.90 -4.61
CA GLY A 2 3.16 15.02 -5.77
C GLY A 2 3.24 13.55 -5.35
N ASN A 3 3.05 12.62 -6.29
CA ASN A 3 3.17 11.17 -6.02
C ASN A 3 4.58 10.80 -5.51
N SER A 4 5.60 11.41 -6.10
CA SER A 4 7.00 11.24 -5.70
C SER A 4 7.29 11.71 -4.27
N ASP A 5 6.56 12.72 -3.77
CA ASP A 5 6.73 13.19 -2.38
C ASP A 5 6.18 12.17 -1.37
N ARG A 6 5.04 11.53 -1.69
CA ARG A 6 4.42 10.53 -0.80
C ARG A 6 5.24 9.26 -0.73
N GLU A 7 5.74 8.81 -1.87
CA GLU A 7 6.69 7.69 -1.96
C GLU A 7 7.91 7.95 -1.07
N ALA A 8 8.58 9.09 -1.23
CA ALA A 8 9.78 9.42 -0.48
C ALA A 8 9.51 9.50 1.03
N VAL A 9 8.38 10.07 1.44
CA VAL A 9 8.01 10.14 2.86
C VAL A 9 7.66 8.75 3.42
N ALA A 10 6.85 7.96 2.71
CA ALA A 10 6.52 6.60 3.16
C ALA A 10 7.76 5.72 3.28
N PHE A 11 8.65 5.79 2.28
CA PHE A 11 9.94 5.10 2.30
C PHE A 11 10.79 5.54 3.49
N LYS A 12 10.95 6.86 3.71
CA LYS A 12 11.72 7.38 4.83
C LYS A 12 11.18 6.91 6.18
N ILE A 13 9.86 6.96 6.39
CA ILE A 13 9.24 6.50 7.63
C ILE A 13 9.46 5.00 7.82
N LEU A 14 9.29 4.21 6.75
CA LEU A 14 9.58 2.78 6.78
C LEU A 14 11.03 2.52 7.20
N GLU A 15 11.98 3.22 6.57
CA GLU A 15 13.40 3.04 6.83
C GLU A 15 13.80 3.40 8.25
N GLU A 16 13.28 4.51 8.78
CA GLU A 16 13.67 5.06 10.08
C GLU A 16 13.00 4.36 11.27
N ASN A 17 11.82 3.75 11.08
CA ASN A 17 10.97 3.31 12.20
C ASN A 17 10.71 1.80 12.26
N PHE A 18 11.05 1.05 11.21
CA PHE A 18 10.73 -0.39 11.15
C PHE A 18 11.97 -1.23 10.81
N PRO A 19 12.15 -2.38 11.48
CA PRO A 19 13.20 -3.35 11.11
C PRO A 19 13.05 -3.83 9.67
N GLU A 20 14.17 -4.12 9.03
CA GLU A 20 14.21 -4.60 7.63
C GLU A 20 13.29 -5.82 7.40
N GLU A 21 13.26 -6.76 8.35
CA GLU A 21 12.41 -7.95 8.32
C GLU A 21 10.92 -7.59 8.18
N ILE A 22 10.42 -6.68 9.01
CA ILE A 22 9.03 -6.22 8.99
C ILE A 22 8.72 -5.48 7.69
N ARG A 23 9.65 -4.68 7.18
CA ARG A 23 9.49 -3.97 5.91
C ARG A 23 9.37 -4.95 4.76
N ASN A 24 10.24 -5.96 4.70
CA ASN A 24 10.27 -6.97 3.65
C ASN A 24 9.03 -7.86 3.68
N GLU A 25 8.55 -8.26 4.87
CA GLU A 25 7.30 -8.99 5.04
C GLU A 25 6.10 -8.18 4.54
N ALA A 26 5.96 -6.94 5.02
CA ALA A 26 4.88 -6.05 4.62
C ALA A 26 4.90 -5.79 3.11
N TYR A 27 6.07 -5.53 2.54
CA TYR A 27 6.24 -5.29 1.11
C TYR A 27 5.84 -6.50 0.26
N THR A 28 6.25 -7.69 0.68
CA THR A 28 5.89 -8.95 0.00
C THR A 28 4.39 -9.20 0.02
N LEU A 29 3.72 -8.94 1.15
CA LEU A 29 2.27 -9.06 1.27
C LEU A 29 1.55 -8.07 0.36
N VAL A 30 2.01 -6.81 0.32
CA VAL A 30 1.42 -5.77 -0.52
C VAL A 30 1.53 -6.15 -2.00
N LEU A 31 2.73 -6.53 -2.47
CA LEU A 31 2.93 -6.97 -3.86
C LEU A 31 2.03 -8.15 -4.22
N THR A 32 2.00 -9.16 -3.35
CA THR A 32 1.16 -10.35 -3.53
C THR A 32 -0.31 -9.98 -3.66
N GLN A 33 -0.81 -9.12 -2.76
CA GLN A 33 -2.21 -8.75 -2.75
C GLN A 33 -2.61 -7.85 -3.92
N ILE A 34 -1.73 -6.94 -4.34
CA ILE A 34 -1.93 -6.16 -5.57
C ILE A 34 -2.09 -7.11 -6.77
N GLY A 35 -1.20 -8.10 -6.90
CA GLY A 35 -1.28 -9.12 -7.94
C GLY A 35 -2.61 -9.87 -7.93
N LYS A 36 -2.97 -10.46 -6.78
CA LYS A 36 -4.26 -11.15 -6.58
C LYS A 36 -5.46 -10.25 -6.93
N PHE A 37 -5.42 -8.99 -6.52
CA PHE A 37 -6.51 -8.05 -6.74
C PHE A 37 -6.70 -7.70 -8.22
N ILE A 38 -5.60 -7.46 -8.94
CA ILE A 38 -5.61 -7.21 -10.40
C ILE A 38 -6.21 -8.42 -11.13
N GLU A 39 -5.73 -9.63 -10.81
CA GLU A 39 -6.21 -10.87 -11.42
C GLU A 39 -7.69 -11.10 -11.15
N LYS A 40 -8.11 -11.00 -9.88
CA LYS A 40 -9.50 -11.22 -9.45
C LYS A 40 -10.49 -10.28 -10.14
N ASN A 41 -10.10 -9.03 -10.34
CA ASN A 41 -10.96 -8.01 -10.94
C ASN A 41 -10.77 -7.87 -12.46
N LYS A 42 -9.93 -8.72 -13.08
CA LYS A 42 -9.60 -8.67 -14.52
C LYS A 42 -9.16 -7.29 -15.00
N LEU A 43 -8.42 -6.57 -14.16
CA LEU A 43 -7.98 -5.21 -14.45
C LEU A 43 -6.84 -5.25 -15.45
N ARG A 44 -6.89 -4.43 -16.48
CA ARG A 44 -5.76 -4.27 -17.40
C ARG A 44 -4.68 -3.46 -16.70
N LYS A 45 -3.41 -3.65 -17.09
CA LYS A 45 -2.29 -2.80 -16.63
C LYS A 45 -2.58 -1.30 -16.77
N THR A 46 -3.42 -0.91 -17.74
CA THR A 46 -3.87 0.47 -18.01
C THR A 46 -5.06 0.92 -17.18
N ASP A 47 -5.77 0.00 -16.52
CA ASP A 47 -6.81 0.33 -15.53
C ASP A 47 -6.20 0.52 -14.11
N PHE A 48 -4.97 0.03 -13.92
CA PHE A 48 -4.16 0.12 -12.70
C PHE A 48 -2.80 0.87 -12.78
N PRO A 49 -2.51 1.75 -13.78
CA PRO A 49 -1.18 2.27 -14.06
C PRO A 49 -0.68 3.27 -13.01
N GLN A 50 -1.51 3.54 -11.99
CA GLN A 50 -1.22 4.46 -10.90
C GLN A 50 -1.33 3.84 -9.49
N ILE A 51 -1.32 2.50 -9.36
CA ILE A 51 -0.63 1.92 -8.19
C ILE A 51 0.87 2.14 -8.43
N SER A 52 1.21 3.41 -8.28
CA SER A 52 2.53 3.98 -8.25
C SER A 52 3.34 3.30 -7.15
N ASN A 53 4.66 3.39 -7.24
CA ASN A 53 5.53 3.04 -6.11
C ASN A 53 5.02 3.70 -4.81
N SER A 54 4.45 4.91 -4.88
CA SER A 54 3.77 5.54 -3.74
C SER A 54 2.64 4.72 -3.13
N ALA A 55 1.78 4.05 -3.91
CA ALA A 55 0.75 3.18 -3.35
C ALA A 55 1.37 1.93 -2.69
N LEU A 56 2.40 1.35 -3.30
CA LEU A 56 3.15 0.24 -2.73
C LEU A 56 3.76 0.61 -1.37
N TYR A 57 4.51 1.71 -1.28
CA TYR A 57 5.11 2.16 -0.03
C TYR A 57 4.09 2.64 0.99
N THR A 58 3.01 3.30 0.55
CA THR A 58 1.91 3.73 1.45
C THR A 58 1.25 2.52 2.10
N LEU A 59 0.89 1.51 1.32
CA LEU A 59 0.28 0.29 1.86
C LEU A 59 1.25 -0.49 2.76
N THR A 60 2.53 -0.55 2.37
CA THR A 60 3.59 -1.19 3.16
C THR A 60 3.72 -0.50 4.53
N LEU A 61 3.77 0.84 4.56
CA LEU A 61 3.78 1.62 5.78
C LEU A 61 2.51 1.38 6.62
N GLY A 62 1.35 1.29 5.97
CA GLY A 62 0.08 0.99 6.63
C GLY A 62 0.10 -0.37 7.35
N LEU A 63 0.60 -1.43 6.70
CA LEU A 63 0.76 -2.74 7.34
C LEU A 63 1.75 -2.70 8.51
N ALA A 64 2.89 -2.03 8.31
CA ALA A 64 3.94 -1.93 9.32
C ALA A 64 3.45 -1.18 10.57
N LYS A 65 2.86 0.01 10.43
CA LYS A 65 2.28 0.79 11.55
C LYS A 65 1.18 0.02 12.30
N ARG A 66 0.41 -0.81 11.60
CA ARG A 66 -0.70 -1.59 12.19
C ARG A 66 -0.26 -2.92 12.79
N GLY A 67 1.03 -3.30 12.67
CA GLY A 67 1.52 -4.61 13.12
C GLY A 67 0.86 -5.78 12.39
N LEU A 68 0.52 -5.58 11.11
CA LEU A 68 -0.19 -6.57 10.30
C LEU A 68 0.75 -7.42 9.44
N ALA A 69 2.03 -7.08 9.35
CA ALA A 69 3.02 -7.84 8.57
C ALA A 69 3.03 -9.34 8.93
N SER A 70 2.83 -9.66 10.20
CA SER A 70 2.81 -11.05 10.71
C SER A 70 1.39 -11.65 10.81
N LYS A 71 0.37 -10.99 10.25
CA LYS A 71 -1.04 -11.42 10.28
C LYS A 71 -1.63 -11.46 8.87
N PRO A 72 -1.43 -12.57 8.13
CA PRO A 72 -1.74 -12.63 6.70
C PRO A 72 -3.21 -12.32 6.37
N ASP A 73 -4.17 -12.86 7.13
CA ASP A 73 -5.60 -12.68 6.86
C ASP A 73 -6.05 -11.23 7.10
N ASP A 74 -5.59 -10.62 8.19
CA ASP A 74 -5.89 -9.23 8.52
C ASP A 74 -5.23 -8.26 7.53
N ALA A 75 -3.98 -8.56 7.13
CA ALA A 75 -3.27 -7.82 6.10
C ALA A 75 -4.00 -7.91 4.76
N GLU A 76 -4.42 -9.10 4.34
CA GLU A 76 -5.17 -9.30 3.10
C GLU A 76 -6.49 -8.51 3.12
N LYS A 77 -7.24 -8.55 4.22
CA LYS A 77 -8.48 -7.78 4.37
C LYS A 77 -8.21 -6.28 4.25
N TYR A 78 -7.25 -5.76 5.02
CA TYR A 78 -6.87 -4.34 5.00
C TYR A 78 -6.46 -3.88 3.59
N LEU A 79 -5.58 -4.65 2.94
CA LEU A 79 -5.07 -4.33 1.60
C LEU A 79 -6.20 -4.36 0.57
N ASN A 80 -7.10 -5.36 0.60
CA ASN A 80 -8.24 -5.40 -0.29
C ASN A 80 -9.15 -4.17 -0.14
N ASP A 81 -9.39 -3.74 1.09
CA ASP A 81 -10.21 -2.54 1.35
C ASP A 81 -9.53 -1.28 0.79
N GLN A 82 -8.22 -1.12 1.00
CA GLN A 82 -7.48 0.03 0.46
C GLN A 82 -7.37 -0.01 -1.07
N LEU A 83 -7.17 -1.19 -1.66
CA LEU A 83 -7.12 -1.37 -3.12
C LEU A 83 -8.46 -1.04 -3.77
N ARG A 84 -9.59 -1.40 -3.13
CA ARG A 84 -10.93 -0.99 -3.58
C ARG A 84 -11.11 0.52 -3.52
N ARG A 85 -10.69 1.16 -2.41
CA ARG A 85 -10.73 2.63 -2.28
C ARG A 85 -9.94 3.30 -3.40
N MET A 86 -8.72 2.83 -3.68
CA MET A 86 -7.89 3.38 -4.75
C MET A 86 -8.46 3.11 -6.15
N LEU A 87 -9.06 1.95 -6.40
CA LEU A 87 -9.72 1.66 -7.67
C LEU A 87 -10.91 2.61 -7.92
N SER A 88 -11.68 2.95 -6.89
CA SER A 88 -12.84 3.85 -7.02
C SER A 88 -12.49 5.34 -6.98
N GLY A 89 -11.55 5.74 -6.11
CA GLY A 89 -11.22 7.14 -5.85
C GLY A 89 -9.90 7.63 -6.48
N GLY A 90 -9.15 6.76 -7.16
CA GLY A 90 -7.91 7.10 -7.83
C GLY A 90 -6.86 7.72 -6.89
N LEU A 91 -6.19 8.78 -7.35
CA LEU A 91 -5.14 9.47 -6.60
C LEU A 91 -5.65 10.14 -5.32
N ASN A 92 -6.90 10.60 -5.29
CA ASN A 92 -7.48 11.23 -4.10
C ASN A 92 -7.60 10.21 -2.97
N ALA A 93 -8.04 8.98 -3.29
CA ALA A 93 -8.09 7.91 -2.31
C ALA A 93 -6.70 7.54 -1.81
N LEU A 94 -5.68 7.51 -2.67
CA LEU A 94 -4.29 7.28 -2.22
C LEU A 94 -3.81 8.37 -1.26
N GLU A 95 -4.14 9.64 -1.52
CA GLU A 95 -3.82 10.75 -0.65
C GLU A 95 -4.51 10.65 0.71
N GLU A 96 -5.80 10.32 0.73
CA GLU A 96 -6.56 10.08 1.97
C GLU A 96 -5.95 8.94 2.78
N ILE A 97 -5.68 7.79 2.14
CA ILE A 97 -5.07 6.62 2.79
C ILE A 97 -3.71 6.99 3.37
N PHE A 98 -2.88 7.71 2.60
CA PHE A 98 -1.58 8.16 3.08
C PHE A 98 -1.73 9.05 4.32
N ASN A 99 -2.59 10.06 4.27
CA ASN A 99 -2.85 10.97 5.39
C ASN A 99 -3.39 10.25 6.63
N GLU A 100 -4.27 9.26 6.46
CA GLU A 100 -4.76 8.40 7.55
C GLU A 100 -3.65 7.56 8.19
N ILE A 101 -2.64 7.16 7.41
CA ILE A 101 -1.51 6.38 7.91
C ILE A 101 -0.50 7.28 8.61
N ILE A 102 -0.23 8.49 8.11
CA ILE A 102 0.77 9.40 8.68
C ILE A 102 0.25 10.29 9.82
N GLY A 103 -1.07 10.55 9.87
CA GLY A 103 -1.74 11.22 10.98
C GLY A 103 -1.61 10.47 12.30
#